data_AF-A0A9W6ZQB9-F1
#
_entry.id   AF-A0A9W6ZQB9-F1
#
_cell.length_a   1.000
_cell.length_b   1.000
_cell.length_c   1.000
_cell.angle_alpha   90.00
_cell.angle_beta   90.00
_cell.angle_gamma   90.00
#
_symmetry.space_group_name_H-M   'P 1'
#
loop_
_entity.id
_entity.type
_entity.pdbx_description
1 polymer ?
#
loop_
_entity_poly.entity_id
_entity_poly.type
_entity_poly.pdbx_seq_one_letter_code
_entity_poly.pdbx_strand_id
1 'polypeptide(L)'
;MRTFLCLLAALISSAASLNLSSKSSFTPKFNASPSTPTTSSSDPMTMKLFDWKRRQADESELNDVENTLFTLDNLKSSPGSLKRVQRKGRGIAAGQGASCGFGMRGQKSRSGRPTRPGFEGGQQPLYRRLPKFQGKPLGPGHKRTIYNLIKTSELNSLSEGSVVNYSSLLEGGTITKGPSKLGHKVVVGREDLNVKNLTVQAHAFTAGARSQIEKNGGKCEILSPTTGEVMVEAVAA
;
A
#
# COMPACT_ATOMS: atom_id res chain seq x y z
N MET A 1 35.99 37.84 -19.16
CA MET A 1 36.62 38.82 -18.25
C MET A 1 35.67 39.09 -17.09
N ARG A 2 36.21 38.99 -15.86
CA ARG A 2 35.60 39.26 -14.55
C ARG A 2 34.48 38.34 -14.04
N THR A 3 34.98 37.30 -13.37
CA THR A 3 34.43 36.53 -12.25
C THR A 3 34.32 37.36 -10.95
N PHE A 4 33.66 36.73 -9.94
CA PHE A 4 33.71 36.95 -8.49
C PHE A 4 32.68 37.91 -7.87
N LEU A 5 32.14 37.73 -6.66
CA LEU A 5 31.82 36.61 -5.76
C LEU A 5 31.18 37.31 -4.53
N CYS A 6 30.22 36.64 -3.90
CA CYS A 6 29.59 36.87 -2.60
C CYS A 6 30.39 37.61 -1.50
N LEU A 7 29.71 38.40 -0.63
CA LEU A 7 29.45 38.10 0.81
C LEU A 7 28.83 39.30 1.60
N LEU A 8 28.12 38.94 2.70
CA LEU A 8 27.73 39.71 3.92
C LEU A 8 26.47 40.62 3.84
N ALA A 9 25.29 40.21 4.37
CA ALA A 9 24.79 40.34 5.77
C ALA A 9 24.48 41.81 6.16
N ALA A 10 23.40 42.23 6.83
CA ALA A 10 22.27 41.62 7.53
C ALA A 10 21.29 42.76 7.95
N LEU A 11 20.03 42.41 8.28
CA LEU A 11 19.18 43.01 9.36
C LEU A 11 18.67 44.48 9.15
N ILE A 12 17.42 44.93 9.34
CA ILE A 12 16.30 44.64 10.28
C ILE A 12 15.04 45.46 9.88
N SER A 13 13.86 44.97 10.30
CA SER A 13 12.57 45.67 10.58
C SER A 13 11.61 46.03 9.45
N SER A 14 10.48 45.33 9.42
CA SER A 14 9.21 45.86 9.95
C SER A 14 8.12 44.78 9.88
N ALA A 15 7.79 44.20 11.04
CA ALA A 15 6.60 43.38 11.23
C ALA A 15 5.61 44.21 12.08
N ALA A 16 4.47 44.55 11.50
CA ALA A 16 3.37 45.20 12.19
C ALA A 16 2.37 44.14 12.67
N SER A 17 2.36 43.88 13.98
CA SER A 17 1.32 43.11 14.65
C SER A 17 0.60 43.99 15.68
N LEU A 18 -0.69 44.15 15.44
CA LEU A 18 -1.66 44.84 16.28
C LEU A 18 -1.76 44.14 17.64
N ASN A 19 -1.70 44.92 18.73
CA ASN A 19 -2.06 44.46 20.07
C ASN A 19 -2.97 45.50 20.70
N LEU A 20 -4.26 45.16 20.77
CA LEU A 20 -5.27 45.95 21.49
C LEU A 20 -5.45 45.34 22.88
N SER A 21 -4.98 46.10 23.86
CA SER A 21 -5.20 45.92 25.29
C SER A 21 -6.69 46.03 25.65
N SER A 22 -7.23 45.06 26.37
CA SER A 22 -8.13 45.37 27.49
C SER A 22 -8.09 44.27 28.53
N LYS A 23 -7.77 44.70 29.77
CA LYS A 23 -7.70 43.90 30.98
C LYS A 23 -9.12 43.66 31.49
N SER A 24 -9.45 42.43 31.88
CA SER A 24 -10.49 42.16 32.87
C SER A 24 -10.01 41.05 33.81
N SER A 25 -9.71 41.46 35.05
CA SER A 25 -9.30 40.59 36.14
C SER A 25 -10.54 40.09 36.88
N PHE A 26 -10.88 38.82 36.73
CA PHE A 26 -11.88 38.14 37.54
C PHE A 26 -11.21 36.97 38.27
N THR A 27 -10.96 37.13 39.57
CA THR A 27 -10.45 36.06 40.44
C THR A 27 -11.61 35.45 41.23
N PRO A 28 -11.85 34.13 41.18
CA PRO A 28 -12.82 33.50 42.07
C PRO A 28 -12.20 33.26 43.46
N LYS A 29 -12.88 33.73 44.51
CA LYS A 29 -12.59 33.36 45.91
C LYS A 29 -13.09 31.92 46.14
N PHE A 30 -12.18 30.98 46.34
CA PHE A 30 -12.50 29.63 46.82
C PHE A 30 -12.53 29.62 48.36
N ASN A 31 -13.69 29.31 48.94
CA ASN A 31 -13.81 28.96 50.35
C ASN A 31 -13.35 27.50 50.53
N ALA A 32 -12.26 27.29 51.26
CA ALA A 32 -11.76 25.96 51.63
C ALA A 32 -12.48 25.49 52.90
N SER A 33 -13.23 24.38 52.82
CA SER A 33 -13.68 23.61 53.98
C SER A 33 -12.64 22.55 54.35
N PRO A 34 -12.35 22.30 55.64
CA PRO A 34 -11.32 21.36 56.05
C PRO A 34 -11.75 19.90 55.84
N SER A 35 -11.01 19.15 55.03
CA SER A 35 -11.14 17.70 54.87
C SER A 35 -10.41 16.95 55.99
N THR A 36 -11.08 16.01 56.63
CA THR A 36 -10.47 15.04 57.56
C THR A 36 -9.59 14.03 56.81
N PRO A 37 -8.47 13.56 57.40
CA PRO A 37 -7.58 12.60 56.75
C PRO A 37 -8.13 11.17 56.86
N THR A 38 -8.55 10.57 55.76
CA THR A 38 -8.80 9.13 55.65
C THR A 38 -7.54 8.42 55.19
N THR A 39 -7.09 7.47 56.00
CA THR A 39 -5.97 6.53 55.83
C THR A 39 -5.76 6.09 54.38
N SER A 40 -4.58 6.39 53.83
CA SER A 40 -4.16 6.03 52.48
C SER A 40 -3.65 4.57 52.44
N SER A 41 -4.48 3.64 51.96
CA SER A 41 -3.99 2.39 51.37
C SER A 41 -3.59 2.68 49.93
N SER A 42 -2.29 2.81 49.69
CA SER A 42 -1.72 3.06 48.36
C SER A 42 -1.74 1.76 47.52
N ASP A 43 -2.90 1.40 47.00
CA ASP A 43 -2.96 0.55 45.81
C ASP A 43 -2.85 1.48 44.59
N PRO A 44 -1.78 1.43 43.78
CA PRO A 44 -1.77 2.21 42.56
C PRO A 44 -2.86 1.66 41.66
N MET A 45 -3.85 2.52 41.37
CA MET A 45 -4.84 2.34 40.32
C MET A 45 -4.08 2.11 39.00
N THR A 46 -3.81 0.84 38.72
CA THR A 46 -3.31 0.39 37.44
C THR A 46 -4.46 0.57 36.46
N MET A 47 -4.50 1.74 35.81
CA MET A 47 -5.26 1.93 34.58
C MET A 47 -4.91 0.73 33.70
N LYS A 48 -5.92 -0.11 33.39
CA LYS A 48 -5.81 -1.12 32.34
C LYS A 48 -5.65 -0.39 31.02
N LEU A 49 -4.41 0.06 30.76
CA LEU A 49 -3.95 0.39 29.43
C LEU A 49 -4.17 -0.88 28.62
N PHE A 50 -4.92 -0.76 27.53
CA PHE A 50 -5.20 -1.86 26.61
C PHE A 50 -3.88 -2.33 25.99
N ASP A 51 -3.16 -3.17 26.72
CA ASP A 51 -1.83 -3.62 26.37
C ASP A 51 -1.95 -4.84 25.46
N TRP A 52 -1.95 -4.59 24.16
CA TRP A 52 -1.97 -5.63 23.14
C TRP A 52 -0.69 -6.49 23.12
N LYS A 53 0.33 -6.14 23.93
CA LYS A 53 1.63 -6.81 24.02
C LYS A 53 1.73 -7.90 25.09
N ARG A 54 0.70 -8.18 25.91
CA ARG A 54 0.67 -9.45 26.67
C ARG A 54 0.13 -10.60 25.81
N ARG A 55 0.86 -10.86 24.73
CA ARG A 55 0.78 -12.05 23.86
C ARG A 55 2.17 -12.71 23.77
N GLN A 56 2.95 -12.63 24.83
CA GLN A 56 4.13 -13.49 24.96
C GLN A 56 3.57 -14.90 25.16
N ALA A 57 3.98 -15.85 24.31
CA ALA A 57 3.87 -17.25 24.70
C ALA A 57 4.66 -17.41 26.00
N ASP A 58 4.15 -18.16 26.97
CA ASP A 58 4.95 -18.52 28.15
C ASP A 58 6.16 -19.32 27.63
N GLU A 59 7.34 -18.68 27.56
CA GLU A 59 8.56 -19.29 26.99
C GLU A 59 9.00 -20.56 27.73
N SER A 60 8.43 -20.81 28.92
CA SER A 60 8.59 -22.06 29.64
C SER A 60 8.04 -23.29 28.89
N GLU A 61 7.00 -23.16 28.04
CA GLU A 61 6.45 -24.30 27.28
C GLU A 61 7.33 -24.74 26.08
N LEU A 62 8.33 -23.94 25.69
CA LEU A 62 9.23 -24.25 24.58
C LEU A 62 10.47 -25.07 24.99
N ASN A 63 10.71 -25.22 26.30
CA ASN A 63 11.89 -25.92 26.84
C ASN A 63 11.60 -27.36 27.30
N ASP A 64 10.34 -27.81 27.20
CA ASP A 64 9.96 -29.18 27.53
C ASP A 64 10.29 -30.12 26.36
N VAL A 65 11.12 -31.13 26.60
CA VAL A 65 11.61 -32.10 25.60
C VAL A 65 10.46 -32.81 24.86
N GLU A 66 9.30 -32.95 25.51
CA GLU A 66 8.07 -33.55 24.95
C GLU A 66 7.33 -32.66 23.94
N ASN A 67 7.57 -31.34 23.94
CA ASN A 67 6.96 -30.38 23.00
C ASN A 67 7.78 -30.21 21.70
N THR A 68 8.92 -30.91 21.58
CA THR A 68 9.75 -30.89 20.37
C THR A 68 9.22 -31.82 19.27
N LEU A 69 8.41 -32.82 19.63
CA LEU A 69 7.73 -33.71 18.70
C LEU A 69 6.28 -33.26 18.49
N PHE A 70 5.90 -33.04 17.22
CA PHE A 70 4.53 -32.64 16.86
C PHE A 70 3.56 -33.83 16.93
N THR A 71 2.87 -33.96 18.06
CA THR A 71 1.71 -34.87 18.25
C THR A 71 0.40 -34.09 18.10
N LEU A 72 -0.71 -34.77 17.79
CA LEU A 72 -2.03 -34.12 17.67
C LEU A 72 -2.43 -33.33 18.92
N ASP A 73 -1.96 -33.76 20.09
CA ASP A 73 -2.26 -33.11 21.38
C ASP A 73 -1.51 -31.79 21.60
N ASN A 74 -0.36 -31.62 20.93
CA ASN A 74 0.56 -30.48 21.15
C ASN A 74 0.45 -29.40 20.06
N LEU A 75 -0.36 -29.63 19.01
CA LEU A 75 -0.58 -28.65 17.94
C LEU A 75 -1.50 -27.53 18.40
N LYS A 76 -0.95 -26.32 18.57
CA LYS A 76 -1.69 -25.10 18.93
C LYS A 76 -1.54 -24.05 17.82
N SER A 77 -2.59 -23.27 17.56
CA SER A 77 -2.51 -22.14 16.63
C SER A 77 -1.63 -21.02 17.20
N SER A 78 -0.91 -20.30 16.34
CA SER A 78 -0.12 -19.12 16.76
C SER A 78 -0.97 -18.08 17.54
N PRO A 79 -0.44 -17.49 18.61
CA PRO A 79 -1.20 -16.60 19.49
C PRO A 79 -1.76 -15.39 18.73
N GLY A 80 -3.09 -15.27 18.75
CA GLY A 80 -3.82 -14.19 18.07
C GLY A 80 -4.19 -14.45 16.62
N SER A 81 -3.81 -15.60 16.05
CA SER A 81 -4.30 -16.07 14.75
C SER A 81 -5.82 -16.28 14.77
N LEU A 82 -6.32 -16.95 15.81
CA LEU A 82 -7.75 -17.19 16.01
C LEU A 82 -8.31 -16.26 17.08
N LYS A 83 -9.32 -15.46 16.71
CA LYS A 83 -10.09 -14.62 17.63
C LYS A 83 -11.50 -15.18 17.78
N ARG A 84 -11.98 -15.28 19.02
CA ARG A 84 -13.35 -15.75 19.30
C ARG A 84 -14.38 -14.82 18.64
N VAL A 85 -15.29 -15.39 17.87
CA VAL A 85 -16.39 -14.63 17.24
C VAL A 85 -17.35 -14.12 18.31
N GLN A 86 -17.77 -12.86 18.17
CA GLN A 86 -18.77 -12.27 19.04
C GLN A 86 -20.17 -12.85 18.74
N ARG A 87 -20.74 -13.57 19.71
CA ARG A 87 -22.12 -14.07 19.63
C ARG A 87 -23.07 -13.01 20.19
N LYS A 88 -23.69 -12.24 19.31
CA LYS A 88 -24.64 -11.17 19.67
C LYS A 88 -25.92 -11.74 20.30
N GLY A 89 -26.58 -10.96 21.17
CA GLY A 89 -27.85 -11.37 21.79
C GLY A 89 -27.72 -12.49 22.81
N ARG A 90 -26.63 -12.50 23.60
CA ARG A 90 -26.38 -13.47 24.69
C ARG A 90 -26.14 -12.76 26.01
N GLY A 91 -27.20 -12.13 26.54
CA GLY A 91 -27.11 -11.33 27.76
C GLY A 91 -26.27 -10.06 27.59
N ILE A 92 -26.42 -9.13 28.53
CA ILE A 92 -25.73 -7.83 28.47
C ILE A 92 -24.25 -7.98 28.86
N ALA A 93 -23.92 -8.88 29.79
CA ALA A 93 -22.55 -9.13 30.24
C ALA A 93 -21.60 -9.59 29.11
N ALA A 94 -22.11 -10.21 28.05
CA ALA A 94 -21.32 -10.61 26.89
C ALA A 94 -20.96 -9.45 25.93
N GLY A 95 -21.46 -8.23 26.19
CA GLY A 95 -21.17 -7.01 25.43
C GLY A 95 -22.31 -6.60 24.49
N GLN A 96 -22.53 -7.34 23.41
CA GLN A 96 -23.51 -6.99 22.37
C GLN A 96 -24.91 -7.56 22.66
N GLY A 97 -25.43 -7.29 23.86
CA GLY A 97 -26.66 -7.85 24.44
C GLY A 97 -27.98 -7.41 23.79
N ALA A 98 -28.88 -6.80 24.57
CA ALA A 98 -30.31 -6.59 24.27
C ALA A 98 -30.60 -6.01 22.86
N SER A 99 -29.87 -4.98 22.43
CA SER A 99 -30.03 -4.37 21.10
C SER A 99 -29.04 -4.88 20.06
N CYS A 100 -28.15 -5.82 20.41
CA CYS A 100 -27.09 -6.34 19.54
C CYS A 100 -26.17 -5.28 18.91
N GLY A 101 -26.13 -4.08 19.51
CA GLY A 101 -25.38 -2.92 19.01
C GLY A 101 -26.13 -2.05 17.99
N PHE A 102 -27.41 -2.34 17.72
CA PHE A 102 -28.21 -1.59 16.74
C PHE A 102 -28.98 -0.39 17.32
N GLY A 103 -28.93 -0.19 18.64
CA GLY A 103 -29.67 0.88 19.32
C GLY A 103 -31.16 0.56 19.48
N MET A 104 -32.00 1.60 19.55
CA MET A 104 -33.41 1.46 19.93
C MET A 104 -34.31 1.01 18.77
N ARG A 105 -34.65 1.93 17.86
CA ARG A 105 -35.46 1.66 16.65
C ARG A 105 -34.95 2.54 15.51
N GLY A 106 -35.14 2.09 14.28
CA GLY A 106 -34.82 2.86 13.08
C GLY A 106 -34.65 1.95 11.88
N GLN A 107 -34.50 2.51 10.70
CA GLN A 107 -34.34 1.72 9.47
C GLN A 107 -33.13 0.77 9.55
N LYS A 108 -32.02 1.19 10.19
CA LYS A 108 -30.79 0.39 10.35
C LYS A 108 -30.91 -0.76 11.37
N SER A 109 -31.93 -0.75 12.24
CA SER A 109 -32.14 -1.80 13.24
C SER A 109 -33.16 -2.85 12.81
N ARG A 110 -33.79 -2.69 11.63
CA ARG A 110 -34.73 -3.66 11.07
C ARG A 110 -33.99 -4.74 10.28
N SER A 111 -34.55 -5.94 10.25
CA SER A 111 -34.07 -7.01 9.38
C SER A 111 -34.30 -6.64 7.90
N GLY A 112 -33.39 -7.08 7.03
CA GLY A 112 -33.48 -6.85 5.59
C GLY A 112 -32.29 -6.08 5.02
N ARG A 113 -32.43 -5.65 3.76
CA ARG A 113 -31.37 -4.93 3.04
C ARG A 113 -31.28 -3.49 3.55
N PRO A 114 -30.10 -3.02 4.00
CA PRO A 114 -29.93 -1.63 4.38
C PRO A 114 -30.00 -0.71 3.15
N THR A 115 -30.05 0.58 3.40
CA THR A 115 -29.95 1.62 2.39
C THR A 115 -28.72 1.42 1.51
N ARG A 116 -28.88 1.57 0.18
CA ARG A 116 -27.79 1.37 -0.79
C ARG A 116 -26.57 2.25 -0.43
N PRO A 117 -25.34 1.69 -0.41
CA PRO A 117 -24.14 2.50 -0.21
C PRO A 117 -24.08 3.68 -1.19
N GLY A 118 -23.78 4.87 -0.67
CA GLY A 118 -23.77 6.12 -1.42
C GLY A 118 -25.14 6.79 -1.59
N PHE A 119 -26.20 6.36 -0.91
CA PHE A 119 -27.46 7.11 -0.85
C PHE A 119 -27.47 8.10 0.32
N GLU A 120 -27.82 9.35 0.03
CA GLU A 120 -27.77 10.49 0.96
C GLU A 120 -29.18 11.00 1.32
N GLY A 121 -30.10 10.11 1.67
CA GLY A 121 -31.42 10.51 2.22
C GLY A 121 -32.38 11.19 1.24
N GLY A 122 -32.17 11.03 -0.07
CA GLY A 122 -32.95 11.69 -1.13
C GLY A 122 -32.22 12.88 -1.75
N GLN A 123 -31.15 13.37 -1.13
CA GLN A 123 -30.23 14.31 -1.77
C GLN A 123 -29.54 13.63 -2.97
N GLN A 124 -29.28 14.38 -4.05
CA GLN A 124 -28.53 13.85 -5.21
C GLN A 124 -27.16 13.33 -4.73
N PRO A 125 -26.83 12.04 -4.84
CA PRO A 125 -25.59 11.50 -4.28
C PRO A 125 -24.32 12.15 -4.83
N LEU A 126 -23.24 12.17 -4.04
CA LEU A 126 -21.93 12.71 -4.43
C LEU A 126 -21.44 12.18 -5.79
N TYR A 127 -21.56 10.88 -6.04
CA TYR A 127 -21.12 10.26 -7.31
C TYR A 127 -21.91 10.74 -8.54
N ARG A 128 -23.04 11.42 -8.35
CA ARG A 128 -23.79 12.10 -9.41
C ARG A 128 -23.54 13.60 -9.48
N ARG A 129 -23.05 14.22 -8.41
CA ARG A 129 -22.72 15.66 -8.38
C ARG A 129 -21.38 15.94 -9.05
N LEU A 130 -20.43 15.01 -8.89
CA LEU A 130 -19.11 15.16 -9.48
C LEU A 130 -19.15 14.84 -10.98
N PRO A 131 -18.43 15.60 -11.82
CA PRO A 131 -18.27 15.24 -13.23
C PRO A 131 -17.56 13.89 -13.34
N LYS A 132 -17.85 13.15 -14.41
CA LYS A 132 -17.13 11.90 -14.70
C LYS A 132 -15.65 12.21 -14.91
N PHE A 133 -14.78 11.35 -14.38
CA PHE A 133 -13.34 11.48 -14.58
C PHE A 133 -13.02 11.45 -16.09
N GLN A 134 -12.29 12.47 -16.56
CA GLN A 134 -11.88 12.57 -17.95
C GLN A 134 -10.85 11.47 -18.28
N GLY A 135 -10.91 10.87 -19.46
CA GLY A 135 -9.90 9.90 -19.91
C GLY A 135 -10.11 8.44 -19.49
N LYS A 136 -11.24 8.09 -18.85
CA LYS A 136 -11.69 6.68 -18.80
C LYS A 136 -12.67 6.43 -19.94
N PRO A 137 -12.26 5.73 -21.01
CA PRO A 137 -13.20 5.36 -22.04
C PRO A 137 -14.23 4.34 -21.54
N LEU A 138 -15.53 4.64 -21.65
CA LEU A 138 -16.63 3.70 -21.33
C LEU A 138 -17.43 3.25 -22.57
N GLY A 139 -17.02 3.66 -23.78
CA GLY A 139 -17.69 3.30 -25.03
C GLY A 139 -17.29 1.92 -25.57
N PRO A 140 -18.19 1.22 -26.29
CA PRO A 140 -17.83 0.03 -27.05
C PRO A 140 -16.78 0.41 -28.12
N GLY A 141 -15.62 -0.23 -28.10
CA GLY A 141 -14.52 0.03 -29.05
C GLY A 141 -13.19 0.43 -28.38
N HIS A 142 -13.19 0.79 -27.11
CA HIS A 142 -11.94 1.09 -26.40
C HIS A 142 -11.21 -0.18 -25.98
N LYS A 143 -10.32 -0.64 -26.85
CA LYS A 143 -9.39 -1.73 -26.58
C LYS A 143 -8.11 -1.14 -26.01
N ARG A 144 -7.80 -1.46 -24.76
CA ARG A 144 -6.48 -1.17 -24.18
C ARG A 144 -5.55 -2.33 -24.53
N THR A 145 -4.53 -2.07 -25.34
CA THR A 145 -3.39 -2.98 -25.44
C THR A 145 -2.66 -2.95 -24.10
N ILE A 146 -2.58 -4.11 -23.44
CA ILE A 146 -1.88 -4.25 -22.18
C ILE A 146 -0.46 -4.71 -22.51
N TYR A 147 0.50 -3.84 -22.26
CA TYR A 147 1.91 -4.18 -22.42
C TYR A 147 2.48 -4.70 -21.10
N ASN A 148 3.27 -5.78 -21.19
CA ASN A 148 4.12 -6.21 -20.10
C ASN A 148 5.47 -5.53 -20.28
N LEU A 149 5.81 -4.64 -19.35
CA LEU A 149 7.04 -3.87 -19.43
C LEU A 149 8.19 -4.68 -18.87
N ILE A 150 9.26 -4.81 -19.65
CA ILE A 150 10.52 -5.44 -19.24
C ILE A 150 11.53 -4.32 -19.09
N LYS A 151 12.12 -4.19 -17.90
CA LYS A 151 13.11 -3.15 -17.63
C LYS A 151 14.49 -3.58 -18.08
N THR A 152 15.32 -2.62 -18.49
CA THR A 152 16.72 -2.88 -18.83
C THR A 152 17.54 -3.39 -17.65
N SER A 153 17.18 -3.04 -16.41
CA SER A 153 17.85 -3.57 -15.20
C SER A 153 17.62 -5.05 -14.95
N GLU A 154 16.44 -5.57 -15.30
CA GLU A 154 16.12 -7.00 -15.21
C GLU A 154 16.94 -7.82 -16.22
N LEU A 155 17.43 -7.19 -17.29
CA LEU A 155 18.32 -7.83 -18.27
C LEU A 155 19.76 -7.95 -17.75
N ASN A 156 20.14 -7.21 -16.71
CA ASN A 156 21.50 -7.24 -16.18
C ASN A 156 21.83 -8.54 -15.42
N SER A 157 20.82 -9.31 -15.00
CA SER A 157 21.03 -10.61 -14.36
C SER A 157 21.30 -11.74 -15.35
N LEU A 158 21.23 -11.47 -16.66
CA LEU A 158 21.45 -12.46 -17.71
C LEU A 158 22.93 -12.51 -18.11
N SER A 159 23.36 -13.66 -18.63
CA SER A 159 24.74 -13.82 -19.12
C SER A 159 24.97 -13.00 -20.39
N GLU A 160 26.21 -12.54 -20.56
CA GLU A 160 26.67 -11.86 -21.77
C GLU A 160 26.48 -12.74 -23.01
N GLY A 161 26.06 -12.15 -24.12
CA GLY A 161 25.84 -12.90 -25.37
C GLY A 161 24.57 -13.74 -25.43
N SER A 162 23.74 -13.75 -24.37
CA SER A 162 22.53 -14.57 -24.32
C SER A 162 21.41 -14.04 -25.23
N VAL A 163 20.60 -14.99 -25.73
CA VAL A 163 19.36 -14.70 -26.46
C VAL A 163 18.23 -14.58 -25.45
N VAL A 164 17.72 -13.36 -25.30
CA VAL A 164 16.68 -13.00 -24.34
C VAL A 164 15.32 -13.18 -24.99
N ASN A 165 14.74 -14.35 -24.75
CA ASN A 165 13.40 -14.73 -25.15
C ASN A 165 12.44 -14.78 -23.96
N TYR A 166 11.14 -14.82 -24.23
CA TYR A 166 10.15 -14.98 -23.18
C TYR A 166 10.36 -16.24 -22.33
N SER A 167 10.71 -17.37 -22.96
CA SER A 167 11.02 -18.62 -22.26
C SER A 167 12.21 -18.44 -21.32
N SER A 168 13.30 -17.84 -21.81
CA SER A 168 14.51 -17.61 -21.00
C SER A 168 14.26 -16.70 -19.80
N LEU A 169 13.44 -15.64 -19.95
CA LEU A 169 13.07 -14.74 -18.85
C LEU A 169 12.15 -15.41 -17.83
N LEU A 170 11.34 -16.37 -18.27
CA LEU A 170 10.47 -17.14 -17.39
C LEU A 170 11.28 -18.17 -16.58
N GLU A 171 12.22 -18.86 -17.23
CA GLU A 171 13.16 -19.78 -16.57
C GLU A 171 14.07 -19.05 -15.58
N GLY A 172 14.54 -17.85 -15.94
CA GLY A 172 15.34 -17.00 -15.06
C GLY A 172 14.54 -16.35 -13.91
N GLY A 173 13.23 -16.56 -13.83
CA GLY A 173 12.38 -16.01 -12.77
C GLY A 173 12.22 -14.48 -12.79
N THR A 174 12.79 -13.79 -13.78
CA THR A 174 12.64 -12.34 -13.96
C THR A 174 11.22 -11.97 -14.38
N ILE A 175 10.53 -12.86 -15.11
CA ILE A 175 9.13 -12.68 -15.48
C ILE A 175 8.28 -13.83 -14.95
N THR A 176 7.18 -13.49 -14.29
CA THR A 176 6.13 -14.46 -13.91
C THR A 176 5.05 -14.55 -14.99
N LYS A 177 4.40 -15.72 -15.13
CA LYS A 177 3.21 -15.89 -15.97
C LYS A 177 2.10 -14.93 -15.49
N GLY A 178 1.88 -13.84 -16.23
CA GLY A 178 0.78 -12.92 -15.97
C GLY A 178 -0.59 -13.52 -16.35
N PRO A 179 -1.70 -12.96 -15.84
CA PRO A 179 -3.06 -13.44 -16.16
C PRO A 179 -3.46 -13.24 -17.63
N SER A 180 -2.68 -12.47 -18.41
CA SER A 180 -2.95 -12.23 -19.82
C SER A 180 -2.07 -13.11 -20.70
N LYS A 181 -2.72 -14.03 -21.44
CA LYS A 181 -2.13 -14.78 -22.56
C LYS A 181 -1.67 -13.88 -23.72
N LEU A 182 -2.02 -12.57 -23.71
CA LEU A 182 -1.89 -11.63 -24.84
C LEU A 182 -1.15 -10.32 -24.48
N GLY A 183 -0.36 -10.30 -23.41
CA GLY A 183 0.43 -9.10 -23.09
C GLY A 183 1.62 -8.96 -24.02
N HIS A 184 1.53 -8.09 -25.04
CA HIS A 184 2.69 -7.70 -25.84
C HIS A 184 3.80 -7.21 -24.89
N LYS A 185 4.98 -7.82 -24.97
CA LYS A 185 6.14 -7.46 -24.16
C LYS A 185 6.89 -6.30 -24.78
N VAL A 186 7.16 -5.27 -23.98
CA VAL A 186 7.85 -4.06 -24.41
C VAL A 186 9.05 -3.82 -23.52
N VAL A 187 10.22 -3.67 -24.14
CA VAL A 187 11.46 -3.36 -23.41
C VAL A 187 11.57 -1.84 -23.23
N VAL A 188 11.74 -1.43 -21.98
CA VAL A 188 11.75 -0.02 -21.57
C VAL A 188 13.14 0.38 -21.08
N GLY A 189 13.73 1.39 -21.74
CA GLY A 189 15.02 1.96 -21.37
C GLY A 189 14.81 3.13 -20.41
N ARG A 190 15.02 2.87 -19.12
CA ARG A 190 15.02 3.89 -18.05
C ARG A 190 16.24 3.82 -17.16
N GLU A 191 16.86 2.65 -17.08
CA GLU A 191 17.96 2.34 -16.17
C GLU A 191 19.15 1.84 -17.01
N ASP A 192 20.33 1.85 -16.43
CA ASP A 192 21.56 1.50 -17.16
C ASP A 192 21.66 -0.01 -17.39
N LEU A 193 22.04 -0.36 -18.62
CA LEU A 193 22.31 -1.73 -19.04
C LEU A 193 23.82 -1.92 -19.04
N ASN A 194 24.32 -2.92 -18.29
CA ASN A 194 25.76 -3.16 -18.12
C ASN A 194 26.24 -4.37 -18.92
N VAL A 195 25.33 -5.32 -19.21
CA VAL A 195 25.65 -6.58 -19.91
C VAL A 195 25.85 -6.33 -21.40
N LYS A 196 26.91 -6.89 -21.97
CA LYS A 196 27.27 -6.69 -23.38
C LYS A 196 26.67 -7.77 -24.28
N ASN A 197 26.45 -7.40 -25.54
CA ASN A 197 26.09 -8.30 -26.64
C ASN A 197 24.79 -9.11 -26.44
N LEU A 198 23.76 -8.54 -25.79
CA LEU A 198 22.46 -9.21 -25.65
C LEU A 198 21.66 -9.20 -26.95
N THR A 199 21.10 -10.35 -27.33
CA THR A 199 20.12 -10.44 -28.43
C THR A 199 18.72 -10.48 -27.81
N VAL A 200 17.97 -9.39 -27.88
CA VAL A 200 16.68 -9.27 -27.18
C VAL A 200 15.53 -9.43 -28.15
N GLN A 201 14.65 -10.41 -27.90
CA GLN A 201 13.43 -10.66 -28.67
C GLN A 201 12.20 -10.14 -27.91
N ALA A 202 11.55 -9.11 -28.43
CA ALA A 202 10.35 -8.54 -27.81
C ALA A 202 9.35 -8.02 -28.86
N HIS A 203 8.10 -7.76 -28.46
CA HIS A 203 7.07 -7.27 -29.39
C HIS A 203 7.24 -5.78 -29.74
N ALA A 204 7.84 -4.99 -28.85
CA ALA A 204 8.24 -3.62 -29.15
C ALA A 204 9.39 -3.15 -28.26
N PHE A 205 10.08 -2.10 -28.70
CA PHE A 205 11.15 -1.44 -27.95
C PHE A 205 10.86 0.05 -27.84
N THR A 206 11.16 0.63 -26.68
CA THR A 206 11.24 2.09 -26.56
C THR A 206 12.52 2.61 -27.24
N ALA A 207 12.50 3.84 -27.76
CA ALA A 207 13.67 4.44 -28.41
C ALA A 207 14.91 4.45 -27.50
N GLY A 208 14.72 4.72 -26.20
CA GLY A 208 15.79 4.65 -25.20
C GLY A 208 16.37 3.23 -25.03
N ALA A 209 15.52 2.20 -24.97
CA ALA A 209 15.97 0.82 -24.87
C ALA A 209 16.80 0.39 -26.08
N ARG A 210 16.32 0.69 -27.29
CA ARG A 210 17.02 0.32 -28.54
C ARG A 210 18.42 0.94 -28.57
N SER A 211 18.53 2.24 -28.29
CA SER A 211 19.83 2.92 -28.23
C SER A 211 20.78 2.35 -27.17
N GLN A 212 20.28 2.00 -25.98
CA GLN A 212 21.11 1.42 -24.91
C GLN A 212 21.61 0.00 -25.27
N ILE A 213 20.75 -0.84 -25.85
CA ILE A 213 21.12 -2.21 -26.25
C ILE A 213 22.15 -2.18 -27.38
N GLU A 214 21.95 -1.34 -28.40
CA GLU A 214 22.88 -1.20 -29.53
C GLU A 214 24.24 -0.62 -29.10
N LYS A 215 24.26 0.37 -28.19
CA LYS A 215 25.51 0.91 -27.61
C LYS A 215 26.36 -0.15 -26.92
N ASN A 216 25.72 -1.15 -26.33
CA ASN A 216 26.38 -2.27 -25.66
C ASN A 216 26.67 -3.46 -26.60
N GLY A 217 26.55 -3.27 -27.92
CA GLY A 217 26.83 -4.29 -28.94
C GLY A 217 25.74 -5.35 -29.09
N GLY A 218 24.56 -5.13 -28.51
CA GLY A 218 23.42 -6.04 -28.60
C GLY A 218 22.59 -5.88 -29.88
N LYS A 219 21.68 -6.82 -30.12
CA LYS A 219 20.73 -6.83 -31.24
C LYS A 219 19.29 -6.79 -30.73
N CYS A 220 18.45 -5.98 -31.38
CA CYS A 220 17.01 -5.88 -31.06
C CYS A 220 16.18 -6.57 -32.13
N GLU A 221 15.48 -7.65 -31.79
CA GLU A 221 14.63 -8.43 -32.69
C GLU A 221 13.15 -8.22 -32.34
N ILE A 222 12.35 -7.77 -33.30
CA ILE A 222 10.91 -7.51 -33.11
C ILE A 222 10.12 -8.77 -33.41
N LEU A 223 9.24 -9.17 -32.48
CA LEU A 223 8.34 -10.31 -32.62
C LEU A 223 6.98 -9.91 -33.17
N SER A 224 6.45 -10.71 -34.09
CA SER A 224 5.08 -10.57 -34.59
C SER A 224 4.06 -10.61 -33.43
N PRO A 225 3.12 -9.64 -33.35
CA PRO A 225 2.13 -9.61 -32.28
C PRO A 225 1.17 -10.81 -32.31
N THR A 226 0.98 -11.44 -33.47
CA THR A 226 0.03 -12.55 -33.67
C THR A 226 0.73 -13.90 -33.66
N THR A 227 1.86 -14.03 -34.36
CA THR A 227 2.54 -15.32 -34.59
C THR A 227 3.68 -15.59 -33.60
N GLY A 228 4.23 -14.55 -32.98
CA GLY A 228 5.38 -14.68 -32.07
C GLY A 228 6.70 -15.03 -32.75
N GLU A 229 6.74 -15.04 -34.08
CA GLU A 229 7.94 -15.24 -34.88
C GLU A 229 8.75 -13.94 -35.00
N VAL A 230 10.06 -14.07 -35.14
CA VAL A 230 10.97 -12.93 -35.35
C VAL A 230 10.71 -12.33 -36.72
N MET A 231 10.30 -11.06 -36.75
CA MET A 231 10.29 -10.27 -37.97
C MET A 231 11.74 -9.93 -38.31
N VAL A 232 12.29 -10.60 -39.32
CA VAL A 232 13.54 -10.16 -39.93
C VAL A 232 13.20 -8.89 -40.70
N GLU A 233 13.56 -7.73 -40.15
CA GLU A 233 13.50 -6.48 -40.89
C GLU A 233 14.35 -6.67 -42.15
N ALA A 234 13.72 -6.63 -43.33
CA ALA A 234 14.45 -6.44 -44.57
C ALA A 234 15.19 -5.12 -44.41
N VAL A 235 16.53 -5.21 -44.42
CA VAL A 235 17.47 -4.09 -44.39
C VAL A 235 16.92 -2.97 -45.27
N ALA A 236 16.47 -1.87 -44.67
CA ALA A 236 16.16 -0.66 -45.41
C ALA A 236 17.47 -0.17 -46.03
N ALA A 237 17.55 -0.26 -47.36
CA ALA A 237 18.60 0.32 -48.19
C ALA A 237 18.54 1.85 -48.18
#